data_AF-A0AAJ4MIF4-F1
#
_entry.id   AF-A0AAJ4MIF4-F1
#
_cell.length_a   1.000
_cell.length_b   1.000
_cell.length_c   1.000
_cell.angle_alpha   90.00
_cell.angle_beta   90.00
_cell.angle_gamma   90.00
#
_symmetry.space_group_name_H-M   'P 1'
#
loop_
_entity.id
_entity.type
_entity.pdbx_description
1 polymer ?
#
loop_
_entity_poly.entity_id
_entity_poly.type
_entity_poly.pdbx_seq_one_letter_code
_entity_poly.pdbx_strand_id
1 'polypeptide(L)' 'MKHDKCNYPECNKSAATSFALVPLCVDHFVLIRDETNKYYQSNSKVGNHMKHIEREHYHKISHLTPLLNKEAGRK' A
#
# COMPACT_ATOMS: atom_id res chain seq x y z
N MET A 1 -14.70 -0.03 19.74
CA MET A 1 -13.97 0.30 18.49
C MET A 1 -13.62 -1.03 17.84
N LYS A 2 -14.07 -1.30 16.61
CA LYS A 2 -13.69 -2.55 15.92
C LYS A 2 -12.19 -2.44 15.66
N HIS A 3 -11.39 -3.32 16.27
CA HIS A 3 -9.99 -3.44 15.87
C HIS A 3 -10.00 -4.11 14.50
N ASP A 4 -9.87 -3.31 13.44
CA ASP A 4 -9.69 -3.84 12.10
C ASP A 4 -8.41 -4.70 12.09
N LYS A 5 -8.45 -5.81 11.34
CA LYS A 5 -7.25 -6.64 11.11
C LYS A 5 -6.42 -6.02 10.00
N CYS A 6 -5.13 -6.29 9.99
CA CYS A 6 -4.27 -5.94 8.87
C CYS A 6 -4.76 -6.65 7.61
N ASN A 7 -5.06 -5.89 6.56
CA ASN A 7 -5.55 -6.43 5.28
C ASN A 7 -4.41 -6.85 4.32
N TYR A 8 -3.17 -6.81 4.79
CA TYR A 8 -2.05 -7.34 4.02
C TYR A 8 -2.15 -8.88 3.93
N PRO A 9 -1.90 -9.49 2.76
CA PRO A 9 -1.98 -10.94 2.59
C PRO A 9 -1.15 -11.68 3.64
N GLU A 10 -1.70 -12.76 4.19
CA GLU A 10 -1.01 -13.63 5.16
C GLU A 10 -0.65 -12.93 6.49
N CYS A 11 -1.20 -11.74 6.75
CA CYS A 11 -0.99 -11.04 8.02
C CYS A 11 -2.14 -11.27 9.00
N ASN A 12 -1.81 -11.68 10.22
CA ASN A 12 -2.77 -11.85 11.32
C ASN A 12 -2.67 -10.76 12.41
N LYS A 13 -1.88 -9.71 12.17
CA LYS A 13 -1.70 -8.60 13.13
C LYS A 13 -2.93 -7.68 13.13
N SER A 14 -3.16 -7.01 14.25
CA SER A 14 -4.14 -5.93 14.32
C SER A 14 -3.71 -4.75 13.44
N ALA A 15 -4.68 -4.14 12.75
CA ALA A 15 -4.43 -2.89 12.07
C ALA A 15 -4.22 -1.79 13.13
N ALA A 16 -3.22 -0.96 12.87
CA ALA A 16 -2.87 0.19 13.70
C ALA A 16 -2.89 1.50 12.90
N THR A 17 -2.84 1.40 11.57
CA THR A 17 -2.79 2.52 10.63
C THR A 17 -3.47 2.12 9.32
N SER A 18 -3.47 3.00 8.33
CA SER A 18 -4.04 2.72 7.01
C SER A 18 -3.19 3.31 5.88
N PHE A 19 -3.11 2.61 4.75
CA PHE A 19 -2.53 3.13 3.50
C PHE A 19 -3.63 3.19 2.44
N ALA A 20 -3.88 4.37 1.87
CA ALA A 20 -4.95 4.56 0.87
C ALA A 20 -6.32 3.98 1.29
N LEU A 21 -6.70 4.19 2.56
CA LEU A 21 -7.93 3.64 3.19
C LEU A 21 -7.93 2.13 3.42
N VAL A 22 -6.82 1.42 3.17
CA VAL A 22 -6.64 0.00 3.52
C VAL A 22 -6.07 -0.10 4.93
N PRO A 23 -6.76 -0.70 5.91
CA PRO A 23 -6.24 -0.90 7.26
C PRO A 23 -5.05 -1.88 7.28
N LEU A 24 -3.94 -1.47 7.87
CA LEU A 24 -2.68 -2.22 7.94
C LEU A 24 -2.06 -2.15 9.34
N CYS A 25 -1.22 -3.14 9.67
CA CYS A 25 -0.31 -3.00 10.80
C CYS A 25 0.83 -2.02 10.46
N VAL A 26 1.56 -1.57 11.48
CA VAL A 26 2.67 -0.62 11.33
C VAL A 26 3.73 -1.16 10.35
N ASP A 27 4.08 -2.43 10.45
CA ASP A 27 5.15 -3.04 9.64
C ASP A 27 4.83 -2.96 8.14
N HIS A 28 3.63 -3.43 7.74
CA HIS A 28 3.22 -3.42 6.34
C HIS A 28 3.00 -2.00 5.81
N PHE A 29 2.51 -1.09 6.65
CA PHE A 29 2.43 0.32 6.30
C PHE A 29 3.82 0.92 6.01
N VAL A 30 4.83 0.61 6.83
CA VAL A 30 6.20 1.10 6.62
C VAL A 30 6.80 0.54 5.34
N LEU A 31 6.60 -0.75 5.04
CA LEU A 31 7.05 -1.37 3.79
C LEU A 31 6.47 -0.68 2.56
N ILE A 32 5.15 -0.51 2.52
CA ILE A 32 4.47 0.13 1.39
C ILE A 32 4.86 1.61 1.29
N ARG A 33 5.03 2.31 2.42
CA ARG A 33 5.50 3.70 2.44
C ARG A 33 6.90 3.82 1.87
N ASP A 34 7.81 2.91 2.21
CA ASP A 34 9.18 2.89 1.68
C ASP A 34 9.20 2.66 0.17
N GLU A 35 8.44 1.67 -0.34
CA GLU A 35 8.25 1.47 -1.78
C GLU A 35 7.67 2.71 -2.47
N THR A 36 6.66 3.32 -1.85
CA THR A 36 5.99 4.51 -2.38
C THR A 36 6.95 5.70 -2.43
N ASN A 37 7.79 5.87 -1.41
CA ASN A 37 8.84 6.87 -1.39
C ASN A 37 9.86 6.63 -2.50
N LYS A 38 10.35 5.39 -2.67
CA LYS A 38 11.28 5.03 -3.75
C LYS A 38 10.68 5.22 -5.15
N TYR A 39 9.38 5.00 -5.30
CA TYR A 39 8.64 5.21 -6.54
C TYR A 39 8.48 6.70 -6.87
N TYR A 40 8.15 7.54 -5.89
CA TYR A 40 7.94 8.98 -6.11
C TYR A 40 9.21 9.83 -6.01
N GLN A 41 10.31 9.30 -5.44
CA GLN A 41 11.62 9.94 -5.45
C GLN A 41 12.27 9.78 -6.84
N SER A 42 11.67 10.41 -7.85
CA SER A 42 12.11 10.45 -9.24
C SER A 42 13.20 11.50 -9.51
N ASN A 43 13.65 12.23 -8.48
CA ASN A 43 14.54 13.39 -8.64
C ASN A 43 15.99 13.17 -8.20
N SER A 44 16.34 11.97 -7.73
CA SER A 44 17.73 11.68 -7.38
C SER A 44 18.49 11.23 -8.61
N LYS A 45 19.52 11.99 -9.00
CA LYS A 45 20.55 11.64 -10.00
C LYS A 45 21.36 10.37 -9.65
N VAL A 46 20.81 9.50 -8.81
CA VAL A 46 21.38 8.30 -8.22
C VAL A 46 20.42 7.18 -8.59
N GLY A 47 20.84 6.29 -9.50
CA GLY A 47 19.98 5.42 -10.31
C GLY A 47 19.19 4.30 -9.61
N ASN A 48 18.51 4.59 -8.49
CA ASN A 48 17.63 3.68 -7.77
C ASN A 48 16.17 4.16 -7.79
N HIS A 49 15.66 4.52 -8.97
CA HIS A 49 14.24 4.80 -9.15
C HIS A 49 13.47 3.48 -9.24
N MET A 50 12.54 3.27 -8.31
CA MET A 50 11.68 2.08 -8.31
C MET A 50 10.58 2.25 -9.35
N LYS A 51 10.47 1.32 -10.30
CA LYS A 51 9.40 1.30 -11.28
C LYS A 51 8.10 0.81 -10.65
N HIS A 52 6.97 1.16 -11.25
CA HIS A 52 5.67 0.71 -10.79
C HIS A 52 5.56 -0.82 -10.68
N ILE A 53 6.16 -1.55 -11.63
CA ILE A 53 6.18 -3.02 -11.65
C ILE A 53 6.96 -3.64 -10.49
N GLU A 54 7.85 -2.88 -9.84
CA GLU A 54 8.71 -3.36 -8.75
C GLU A 54 8.05 -3.22 -7.37
N ARG A 55 6.92 -2.49 -7.27
CA ARG A 55 6.22 -2.21 -6.01
C ARG A 55 5.38 -3.41 -5.53
N GLU A 56 6.04 -4.49 -5.14
CA GLU A 56 5.42 -5.73 -4.68
C GLU A 56 4.38 -5.51 -3.59
N HIS A 57 4.70 -4.76 -2.53
CA HIS A 57 3.80 -4.59 -1.39
C HIS A 57 2.59 -3.74 -1.74
N TYR A 58 2.79 -2.70 -2.55
CA TYR A 58 1.69 -1.92 -3.12
C TYR A 58 0.74 -2.80 -3.94
N HIS A 59 1.25 -3.64 -4.84
CA HIS A 59 0.41 -4.52 -5.68
C HIS A 59 -0.39 -5.53 -4.86
N LYS A 60 0.16 -6.01 -3.75
CA LYS A 60 -0.53 -6.90 -2.81
C LYS A 60 -1.76 -6.28 -2.15
N ILE A 61 -1.87 -4.94 -2.11
CA ILE A 61 -3.00 -4.25 -1.47
C ILE A 61 -3.76 -3.29 -2.38
N SER A 62 -3.29 -3.05 -3.60
CA SER A 62 -3.85 -2.05 -4.53
C SER A 62 -5.32 -2.36 -4.85
N HIS A 63 -5.65 -3.63 -5.04
CA HIS A 63 -7.01 -4.13 -5.28
C HIS A 63 -7.96 -3.95 -4.09
N LEU A 64 -7.47 -3.59 -2.90
CA LEU A 64 -8.29 -3.28 -1.72
C LEU A 64 -8.55 -1.79 -1.58
N THR A 65 -7.83 -0.96 -2.34
CA THR A 65 -7.94 0.50 -2.27
C THR A 65 -9.27 0.94 -2.90
N PRO A 66 -10.20 1.56 -2.15
CA PRO A 66 -11.53 1.89 -2.64
C PRO A 66 -11.53 2.87 -3.83
N LEU A 67 -10.52 3.73 -3.90
CA LEU A 67 -10.36 4.69 -4.99
C LEU A 67 -9.99 4.04 -6.33
N LEU A 68 -9.35 2.87 -6.30
CA LEU A 68 -9.04 2.08 -7.51
C LEU A 68 -10.21 1.16 -7.90
N ASN A 69 -10.99 0.71 -6.93
CA ASN A 69 -12.18 -0.11 -7.19
C ASN A 69 -13.41 0.69 -7.66
N LYS A 70 -13.41 2.02 -7.49
CA LYS A 70 -14.55 2.87 -7.89
C LYS A 70 -14.76 3.01 -9.40
N GLU A 71 -13.80 2.58 -10.22
CA GLU A 71 -14.02 2.47 -11.68
C GLU A 71 -14.90 1.26 -12.06
N ALA A 72 -15.14 0.32 -11.15
CA ALA A 72 -16.07 -0.81 -11.35
C ALA A 72 -17.51 -0.52 -10.87
N GLY A 73 -17.80 0.70 -10.40
CA GLY A 73 -19.04 1.03 -9.68
C GLY A 73 -19.80 2.27 -10.14
N ARG A 74 -19.48 2.86 -11.30
CA ARG A 74 -20.37 3.83 -11.97
C ARG A 74 -21.20 3.10 -13.02
N LYS A 75 -22.37 2.60 -12.59
CA LYS A 75 -23.53 2.46 -13.48
C LYS A 75 -24.19 3.83 -13.64
#